data_AF-A0A4Q3UV95-F1
#
_entry.id   AF-A0A4Q3UV95-F1
#
_cell.length_a   1.000
_cell.length_b   1.000
_cell.length_c   1.000
_cell.angle_alpha   90.00
_cell.angle_beta   90.00
_cell.angle_gamma   90.00
#
_symmetry.space_group_name_H-M   'P 1'
#
loop_
_entity.id
_entity.type
_entity.pdbx_description
1 polymer ?
#
loop_
_entity_poly.entity_id
_entity_poly.type
_entity_poly.pdbx_seq_one_letter_code
_entity_poly.pdbx_strand_id
1 'polypeptide(L)'
;MFHDLLQWLQDVPGAVDGDPSTSWSQTLAGSLHLWALIEGTHVVSLMLFAGTILMVDLRMLGLAFKDVPYSTLNNRILPYTIAGFALVMLTGLVLFYSNPVHYYHSVWFRAKVIFIILAAANIFWFHVRVQKSQAEWDARPKPPTPVKLAAVVSLTSWIFVIVFGRLTAFEFFMCENMAPGSFGYVFADCESEMRAVNEMMEEEFTDESSEEVTDETTDEVTDEATGETGATTEETPADAPADQTAPQEE
;
A
#
# COMPACT_ATOMS: atom_id res chain seq x y z
N MET A 1 -10.08 4.28 13.76
CA MET A 1 -9.01 3.89 14.70
C MET A 1 -7.82 3.23 14.01
N PHE A 2 -7.96 2.10 13.29
CA PHE A 2 -6.81 1.50 12.59
C PHE A 2 -6.39 2.34 11.36
N HIS A 3 -7.35 2.84 10.60
CA HIS A 3 -7.11 3.78 9.50
C HIS A 3 -6.36 5.04 9.96
N ASP A 4 -6.86 5.72 10.99
CA ASP A 4 -6.23 6.92 11.56
C ASP A 4 -4.80 6.64 12.07
N LEU A 5 -4.55 5.43 12.59
CA LEU A 5 -3.20 5.01 12.99
C LEU A 5 -2.27 4.86 11.77
N LEU A 6 -2.76 4.30 10.66
CA LEU A 6 -1.97 4.14 9.44
C LEU A 6 -1.68 5.49 8.77
N GLN A 7 -2.66 6.40 8.77
CA GLN A 7 -2.46 7.78 8.30
C GLN A 7 -1.43 8.51 9.16
N TRP A 8 -1.58 8.45 10.49
CA TRP A 8 -0.58 9.01 11.41
C TRP A 8 0.81 8.44 11.15
N LEU A 9 0.93 7.12 10.95
CA LEU A 9 2.19 6.45 10.68
C LEU A 9 2.82 6.88 9.34
N GLN A 10 2.00 7.22 8.36
CA GLN A 10 2.44 7.67 7.05
C GLN A 10 2.93 9.12 7.09
N ASP A 11 2.15 10.02 7.70
CA ASP A 11 2.29 11.46 7.48
C ASP A 11 3.09 12.18 8.59
N VAL A 12 3.17 11.61 9.80
CA VAL A 12 3.77 12.31 10.96
C VAL A 12 5.26 12.00 11.18
N PRO A 13 5.74 10.74 11.13
CA PRO A 13 7.14 10.47 11.42
C PRO A 13 8.08 11.01 10.35
N GLY A 14 9.00 11.86 10.78
CA GLY A 14 10.00 12.47 9.90
C GLY A 14 9.53 13.69 9.13
N ALA A 15 8.28 14.12 9.30
CA ALA A 15 7.78 15.36 8.72
C ALA A 15 8.51 16.57 9.33
N VAL A 16 9.05 17.43 8.47
CA VAL A 16 9.66 18.70 8.83
C VAL A 16 8.56 19.76 8.82
N ASP A 17 8.47 20.56 9.89
CA ASP A 17 7.48 21.64 10.04
C ASP A 17 6.00 21.23 9.92
N GLY A 18 5.71 19.94 10.05
CA GLY A 18 4.36 19.39 9.94
C GLY A 18 3.89 19.15 8.49
N ASP A 19 4.78 19.28 7.50
CA ASP A 19 4.48 18.98 6.10
C ASP A 19 4.54 17.46 5.83
N PRO A 20 3.40 16.80 5.48
CA PRO A 20 3.33 15.38 5.19
C PRO A 20 4.23 14.93 4.04
N SER A 21 4.53 15.82 3.08
CA SER A 21 5.32 15.52 1.88
C SER A 21 6.79 15.22 2.20
N THR A 22 7.28 15.73 3.34
CA THR A 22 8.66 15.53 3.82
C THR A 22 8.81 14.33 4.75
N SER A 23 7.72 13.62 5.03
CA SER A 23 7.73 12.43 5.89
C SER A 23 8.68 11.35 5.37
N TRP A 24 9.12 10.47 6.26
CA TRP A 24 10.03 9.37 5.87
C TRP A 24 9.39 8.39 4.89
N SER A 25 8.06 8.21 4.96
CA SER A 25 7.32 7.35 4.02
C SER A 25 7.39 7.91 2.60
N GLN A 26 7.16 9.22 2.43
CA GLN A 26 7.20 9.92 1.15
C GLN A 26 8.62 10.05 0.60
N THR A 27 9.60 10.33 1.47
CA THR A 27 11.02 10.34 1.07
C THR A 27 11.48 8.97 0.56
N LEU A 28 11.00 7.89 1.19
CA LEU A 28 11.28 6.53 0.77
C LEU A 28 10.59 6.20 -0.57
N ALA A 29 9.32 6.58 -0.72
CA ALA A 29 8.54 6.37 -1.94
C ALA A 29 9.08 7.16 -3.13
N GLY A 30 9.54 8.40 -2.91
CA GLY A 30 10.08 9.28 -3.94
C GLY A 30 11.48 8.91 -4.43
N SER A 31 12.22 8.07 -3.69
CA SER A 31 13.59 7.70 -4.04
C SER A 31 13.67 6.37 -4.80
N LEU A 32 13.83 6.44 -6.13
CA LEU A 32 13.99 5.27 -7.01
C LEU A 32 15.10 4.31 -6.57
N HIS A 33 16.24 4.82 -6.09
CA HIS A 33 17.36 3.98 -5.68
C HIS A 33 17.11 3.27 -4.36
N LEU A 34 16.55 3.95 -3.37
CA LEU A 34 16.23 3.34 -2.08
C LEU A 34 15.14 2.28 -2.23
N TRP A 35 14.08 2.62 -2.97
CA TRP A 35 13.02 1.68 -3.31
C TRP A 35 13.57 0.41 -3.96
N ALA A 36 14.35 0.55 -5.04
CA ALA A 36 14.90 -0.60 -5.76
C ALA A 36 15.86 -1.45 -4.91
N LEU A 37 16.66 -0.83 -4.04
CA LEU A 37 17.56 -1.56 -3.13
C LEU A 37 16.78 -2.36 -2.09
N ILE A 38 15.72 -1.79 -1.51
CA ILE A 38 14.92 -2.45 -0.49
C ILE A 38 14.07 -3.55 -1.13
N GLU A 39 13.42 -3.28 -2.26
CA GLU A 39 12.65 -4.27 -3.02
C GLU A 39 13.56 -5.42 -3.48
N GLY A 40 14.72 -5.11 -4.05
CA GLY A 40 15.71 -6.12 -4.46
C GLY A 40 16.17 -6.99 -3.28
N THR A 41 16.51 -6.35 -2.15
CA THR A 41 16.91 -7.06 -0.92
C THR A 41 15.77 -7.93 -0.38
N HIS A 42 14.52 -7.45 -0.46
CA HIS A 42 13.33 -8.19 -0.05
C HIS A 42 13.17 -9.47 -0.87
N VAL A 43 13.26 -9.38 -2.20
CA VAL A 43 13.13 -10.53 -3.09
C VAL A 43 14.27 -11.54 -2.90
N VAL A 44 15.52 -11.08 -2.74
CA VAL A 44 16.66 -11.98 -2.46
C VAL A 44 16.49 -12.70 -1.13
N SER A 45 16.07 -11.99 -0.09
CA SER A 45 15.81 -12.57 1.23
C SER A 45 14.65 -13.56 1.20
N LEU A 46 13.60 -13.23 0.44
CA LEU A 46 12.46 -14.13 0.19
C LEU A 46 12.91 -15.39 -0.55
N MET A 47 13.77 -15.29 -1.56
CA MET A 47 14.32 -16.46 -2.26
C MET A 47 15.15 -17.35 -1.34
N LEU A 48 15.98 -16.75 -0.49
CA LEU A 48 16.75 -17.50 0.51
C LEU A 48 15.82 -18.26 1.46
N PHE A 49 14.84 -17.56 2.03
CA PHE A 49 13.89 -18.12 2.98
C PHE A 49 12.94 -19.16 2.37
N ALA A 50 12.33 -18.87 1.22
CA ALA A 50 11.44 -19.79 0.53
C ALA A 50 12.22 -21.01 0.01
N GLY A 51 13.46 -20.80 -0.45
CA GLY A 51 14.36 -21.87 -0.90
C GLY A 51 14.71 -22.84 0.22
N THR A 52 14.99 -22.34 1.43
CA THR A 52 15.28 -23.21 2.59
C THR A 52 14.05 -24.01 3.01
N ILE A 53 12.86 -23.40 3.03
CA ILE A 53 11.60 -24.10 3.31
C ILE A 53 11.32 -25.17 2.25
N LEU A 54 11.48 -24.83 0.97
CA LEU A 54 11.31 -25.77 -0.14
C LEU A 54 12.18 -27.03 0.04
N MET A 55 13.45 -26.87 0.44
CA MET A 55 14.34 -28.02 0.67
C MET A 55 13.82 -28.93 1.80
N VAL A 56 13.34 -28.34 2.90
CA VAL A 56 12.80 -29.10 4.04
C VAL A 56 11.47 -29.78 3.67
N ASP A 57 10.58 -29.07 2.99
CA ASP A 57 9.28 -29.60 2.56
C ASP A 57 9.43 -30.73 1.53
N LEU A 58 10.36 -30.61 0.58
CA LEU A 58 10.66 -31.69 -0.38
C LEU A 58 11.20 -32.95 0.33
N ARG A 59 11.96 -32.77 1.41
CA ARG A 59 12.40 -33.90 2.25
C ARG A 59 11.25 -34.53 3.03
N MET A 60 10.35 -33.71 3.57
CA MET A 60 9.15 -34.17 4.29
C MET A 60 8.14 -34.85 3.37
N LEU A 61 8.11 -34.50 2.08
CA LEU A 61 7.32 -35.20 1.06
C LEU A 61 7.97 -36.51 0.60
N GLY A 62 9.25 -36.71 0.90
CA GLY A 62 10.03 -37.84 0.41
C GLY A 62 10.30 -37.74 -1.10
N LEU A 63 10.45 -36.53 -1.63
CA LEU A 63 10.80 -36.28 -3.04
C LEU A 63 12.31 -36.06 -3.22
N ALA A 64 12.93 -35.33 -2.30
CA ALA A 64 14.37 -35.03 -2.28
C ALA A 64 15.03 -35.42 -0.94
N PHE A 65 16.37 -35.51 -0.93
CA PHE A 65 17.19 -35.74 0.27
C PHE A 65 16.82 -36.97 1.13
N LYS A 66 16.25 -38.01 0.49
CA LYS A 66 15.70 -39.21 1.17
C LYS A 66 16.72 -39.93 2.07
N ASP A 67 18.00 -39.84 1.74
CA ASP A 67 19.09 -40.52 2.44
C ASP A 67 19.60 -39.74 3.66
N VAL A 68 19.15 -38.50 3.85
CA VAL A 68 19.55 -37.64 4.97
C VAL A 68 18.44 -37.60 6.01
N PRO A 69 18.71 -37.79 7.31
CA PRO A 69 17.71 -37.61 8.36
C PRO A 69 17.17 -36.18 8.39
N TYR A 70 15.87 -36.02 8.62
CA TYR A 70 15.22 -34.70 8.68
C TYR A 70 15.89 -33.78 9.71
N SER A 71 16.24 -34.27 10.89
CA SER A 71 16.91 -33.55 11.97
C SER A 71 18.22 -32.91 11.52
N THR A 72 19.03 -33.66 10.78
CA THR A 72 20.34 -33.20 10.30
C THR A 72 20.17 -32.10 9.26
N LEU A 73 19.22 -32.28 8.34
CA LEU A 73 18.89 -31.28 7.33
C LEU A 73 18.35 -30.00 7.98
N ASN A 74 17.36 -30.14 8.87
CA ASN A 74 16.73 -29.02 9.55
C ASN A 74 17.73 -28.23 10.41
N ASN A 75 18.58 -28.89 11.21
CA ASN A 75 19.54 -28.19 12.06
C ASN A 75 20.54 -27.34 11.27
N ARG A 76 20.90 -27.76 10.05
CA ARG A 76 21.83 -27.02 9.20
C ARG A 76 21.14 -25.87 8.44
N ILE A 77 19.88 -26.06 8.07
CA ILE A 77 19.10 -25.09 7.29
C ILE A 77 18.43 -24.03 8.18
N LEU A 78 18.01 -24.39 9.39
CA LEU A 78 17.30 -23.53 10.33
C LEU A 78 17.96 -22.16 10.56
N PRO A 79 19.28 -22.01 10.78
CA PRO A 79 19.88 -20.68 10.96
C PRO A 79 19.70 -19.80 9.72
N TYR A 80 19.80 -20.37 8.51
CA TYR A 80 19.56 -19.63 7.27
C TYR A 80 18.09 -19.29 7.08
N THR A 81 17.17 -20.19 7.46
CA THR A 81 15.73 -19.90 7.46
C THR A 81 15.41 -18.76 8.42
N ILE A 82 15.96 -18.75 9.64
CA ILE A 82 15.71 -17.67 10.60
C ILE A 82 16.29 -16.34 10.10
N ALA A 83 17.52 -16.35 9.57
CA ALA A 83 18.14 -15.15 9.03
C ALA A 83 17.36 -14.60 7.81
N GLY A 84 16.97 -15.47 6.87
CA GLY A 84 16.15 -15.11 5.73
C GLY A 84 14.77 -14.59 6.14
N PHE A 85 14.14 -15.22 7.14
CA PHE A 85 12.86 -14.77 7.70
C PHE A 85 12.97 -13.39 8.33
N ALA A 86 14.01 -13.15 9.13
CA ALA A 86 14.23 -11.84 9.76
C ALA A 86 14.41 -10.75 8.70
N LEU A 87 15.23 -11.00 7.67
CA LEU A 87 15.48 -10.04 6.60
C LEU A 87 14.23 -9.77 5.75
N VAL A 88 13.49 -10.81 5.35
CA VAL A 88 12.26 -10.63 4.55
C VAL A 88 11.17 -9.90 5.34
N MET A 89 11.07 -10.14 6.65
CA MET A 89 10.13 -9.42 7.52
C MET A 89 10.53 -7.95 7.69
N LEU A 90 11.80 -7.67 7.99
CA LEU A 90 12.29 -6.29 8.15
C LEU A 90 12.09 -5.48 6.87
N THR A 91 12.56 -6.00 5.74
CA THR A 91 12.40 -5.34 4.43
C THR A 91 10.94 -5.22 4.02
N GLY A 92 10.11 -6.24 4.30
CA GLY A 92 8.68 -6.21 4.00
C GLY A 92 7.93 -5.13 4.81
N LEU A 93 8.28 -4.95 6.08
CA LEU A 93 7.73 -3.88 6.91
C LEU A 93 8.13 -2.50 6.40
N VAL A 94 9.38 -2.33 5.96
CA VAL A 94 9.85 -1.07 5.37
C VAL A 94 9.11 -0.76 4.07
N LEU A 95 8.88 -1.75 3.19
CA LEU A 95 8.09 -1.56 1.97
C LEU A 95 6.63 -1.22 2.28
N PHE A 96 6.03 -1.89 3.26
CA PHE A 96 4.67 -1.57 3.72
C PHE A 96 4.58 -0.14 4.28
N TYR A 97 5.59 0.29 5.04
CA TYR A 97 5.66 1.64 5.61
C TYR A 97 5.71 2.75 4.55
N SER A 98 6.12 2.45 3.32
CA SER A 98 6.16 3.45 2.25
C SER A 98 4.78 3.95 1.84
N ASN A 99 3.74 3.11 1.91
CA ASN A 99 2.35 3.50 1.63
C ASN A 99 1.36 2.56 2.35
N PRO A 100 1.25 2.66 3.69
CA PRO A 100 0.52 1.70 4.49
C PRO A 100 -0.98 1.67 4.20
N VAL A 101 -1.59 2.82 3.88
CA VAL A 101 -3.03 2.93 3.58
C VAL A 101 -3.36 2.19 2.29
N HIS A 102 -2.60 2.44 1.22
CA HIS A 102 -2.79 1.76 -0.06
C HIS A 102 -2.63 0.23 0.04
N TYR A 103 -1.59 -0.23 0.74
CA TYR A 103 -1.40 -1.67 0.94
C TYR A 103 -2.50 -2.30 1.80
N TYR A 104 -3.09 -1.56 2.74
CA TYR A 104 -4.17 -2.08 3.58
C TYR A 104 -5.45 -2.39 2.81
N HIS A 105 -5.82 -1.55 1.83
CA HIS A 105 -7.01 -1.75 1.00
C HIS A 105 -6.78 -2.73 -0.16
N SER A 106 -5.52 -3.04 -0.47
CA SER A 106 -5.20 -4.05 -1.49
C SER A 106 -5.68 -5.45 -1.10
N VAL A 107 -6.59 -6.03 -1.90
CA VAL A 107 -7.07 -7.43 -1.79
C VAL A 107 -5.89 -8.41 -1.72
N TRP A 108 -4.90 -8.22 -2.57
CA TRP A 108 -3.75 -9.13 -2.67
C TRP A 108 -2.86 -9.09 -1.44
N PHE A 109 -2.68 -7.92 -0.85
CA PHE A 109 -1.91 -7.79 0.38
C PHE A 109 -2.64 -8.48 1.54
N ARG A 110 -3.96 -8.28 1.69
CA ARG A 110 -4.77 -8.98 2.69
C ARG A 110 -4.73 -10.49 2.50
N ALA A 111 -4.86 -10.98 1.26
CA ALA A 111 -4.74 -12.39 0.94
C ALA A 111 -3.35 -12.95 1.32
N LYS A 112 -2.27 -12.22 1.00
CA LYS A 112 -0.90 -12.57 1.40
C LYS A 112 -0.79 -12.72 2.92
N VAL A 113 -1.34 -11.78 3.69
CA VAL A 113 -1.31 -11.83 5.17
C VAL A 113 -2.08 -13.05 5.70
N ILE A 114 -3.23 -13.40 5.13
CA ILE A 114 -3.96 -14.62 5.51
C ILE A 114 -3.10 -15.87 5.30
N PHE A 115 -2.42 -15.99 4.17
CA PHE A 115 -1.55 -17.14 3.90
C PHE A 115 -0.31 -17.18 4.80
N ILE A 116 0.22 -16.03 5.22
CA ILE A 116 1.28 -15.96 6.25
C ILE A 116 0.76 -16.50 7.58
N ILE A 117 -0.46 -16.12 7.99
CA ILE A 117 -1.11 -16.62 9.22
C ILE A 117 -1.34 -18.14 9.12
N LEU A 118 -1.82 -18.64 7.98
CA LEU A 118 -1.98 -20.07 7.72
C LEU A 118 -0.63 -20.82 7.81
N ALA A 119 0.43 -20.26 7.24
CA ALA A 119 1.77 -20.82 7.36
C ALA A 119 2.26 -20.87 8.82
N ALA A 120 2.04 -19.79 9.59
CA ALA A 120 2.38 -19.74 11.01
C ALA A 120 1.58 -20.78 11.83
N ALA A 121 0.28 -20.92 11.56
CA ALA A 121 -0.56 -21.95 12.18
C ALA A 121 -0.08 -23.36 11.84
N ASN A 122 0.33 -23.60 10.59
CA ASN A 122 0.90 -24.88 10.16
C ASN A 122 2.23 -25.19 10.89
N ILE A 123 3.12 -24.20 11.05
CA ILE A 123 4.38 -24.35 11.81
C ILE A 123 4.09 -24.69 13.27
N PHE A 124 3.13 -24.00 13.89
CA PHE A 124 2.71 -24.26 15.27
C PHE A 124 2.16 -25.69 15.43
N TRP A 125 1.26 -26.10 14.54
CA TRP A 125 0.71 -27.46 14.52
C TRP A 125 1.81 -28.51 14.31
N PHE A 126 2.77 -28.24 13.42
CA PHE A 126 3.91 -29.12 13.17
C PHE A 126 4.76 -29.30 14.43
N HIS A 127 5.12 -28.21 15.13
CA HIS A 127 5.89 -28.27 16.37
C HIS A 127 5.15 -29.02 17.49
N VAL A 128 3.84 -28.76 17.66
CA VAL A 128 3.07 -29.33 18.77
C VAL A 128 2.74 -30.81 18.54
N ARG A 129 2.46 -31.22 17.31
CA ARG A 129 1.92 -32.55 17.01
C ARG A 129 2.88 -33.47 16.28
N VAL A 130 3.51 -32.96 15.22
CA VAL A 130 4.31 -33.78 14.28
C VAL A 130 5.72 -33.98 14.80
N GLN A 131 6.34 -32.93 15.33
CA GLN A 131 7.70 -32.96 15.88
C GLN A 131 7.81 -33.84 17.13
N LYS A 132 6.74 -34.03 17.90
CA LYS A 132 6.72 -34.98 19.03
C LYS A 132 7.01 -36.43 18.61
N SER A 133 6.61 -36.79 17.38
CA SER A 133 6.87 -38.12 16.81
C SER A 133 8.14 -38.18 15.96
N GLN A 134 8.97 -37.13 15.96
CA GLN A 134 10.12 -36.98 15.06
C GLN A 134 11.04 -38.19 15.07
N ALA A 135 11.37 -38.71 16.26
CA ALA A 135 12.25 -39.88 16.40
C ALA A 135 11.79 -41.11 15.63
N GLU A 136 10.48 -41.26 15.38
CA GLU A 136 9.93 -42.42 14.69
C GLU A 136 10.11 -42.35 13.17
N TRP A 137 10.16 -41.15 12.58
CA TRP A 137 10.15 -40.94 11.13
C TRP A 137 11.39 -40.21 10.58
N ASP A 138 12.28 -39.71 11.44
CA ASP A 138 13.44 -38.89 11.08
C ASP A 138 14.32 -39.51 9.99
N ALA A 139 14.64 -40.79 10.12
CA ALA A 139 15.48 -41.55 9.19
C ALA A 139 14.67 -42.33 8.14
N ARG A 140 13.33 -42.26 8.16
CA ARG A 140 12.51 -43.01 7.20
C ARG A 140 12.58 -42.36 5.81
N PRO A 141 12.83 -43.14 4.74
CA PRO A 141 12.80 -42.62 3.36
C PRO A 141 11.40 -42.16 2.92
N LYS A 142 10.35 -42.74 3.52
CA LYS A 142 8.94 -42.38 3.29
C LYS A 142 8.32 -41.90 4.62
N PRO A 143 8.15 -40.57 4.79
CA PRO A 143 7.54 -40.01 5.98
C PRO A 143 6.03 -40.34 6.08
N PRO A 144 5.45 -40.36 7.30
CA PRO A 144 4.04 -40.65 7.49
C PRO A 144 3.15 -39.53 6.93
N THR A 145 1.89 -39.85 6.60
CA THR A 145 0.94 -38.93 5.96
C THR A 145 0.80 -37.56 6.64
N PRO A 146 0.78 -37.43 7.98
CA PRO A 146 0.70 -36.12 8.64
C PRO A 146 1.89 -35.21 8.34
N VAL A 147 3.10 -35.77 8.22
CA VAL A 147 4.33 -35.02 7.87
C VAL A 147 4.23 -34.52 6.43
N LYS A 148 3.74 -35.37 5.53
CA LYS A 148 3.54 -35.00 4.12
C LYS A 148 2.49 -33.91 3.97
N LEU A 149 1.38 -34.00 4.70
CA LEU A 149 0.32 -33.00 4.67
C LEU A 149 0.83 -31.64 5.16
N ALA A 150 1.61 -31.62 6.24
CA ALA A 150 2.25 -30.39 6.75
C ALA A 150 3.11 -29.71 5.69
N ALA A 151 3.90 -30.50 4.96
CA ALA A 151 4.76 -30.00 3.88
C ALA A 151 3.95 -29.46 2.69
N VAL A 152 2.87 -30.15 2.28
CA VAL A 152 2.00 -29.65 1.20
C VAL A 152 1.35 -28.32 1.59
N VAL A 153 0.83 -28.21 2.81
CA VAL A 153 0.20 -26.98 3.32
C VAL A 153 1.21 -25.84 3.39
N SER A 154 2.41 -26.11 3.92
CA SER A 154 3.52 -25.15 3.96
C SER A 154 3.88 -24.64 2.56
N LEU A 155 4.19 -25.58 1.65
CA LEU A 155 4.61 -25.27 0.28
C LEU A 155 3.56 -24.45 -0.47
N THR A 156 2.30 -24.88 -0.38
CA THR A 156 1.17 -24.21 -1.02
C THR A 156 0.99 -22.80 -0.45
N SER A 157 1.11 -22.65 0.87
CA SER A 157 0.97 -21.33 1.50
C SER A 157 2.06 -20.38 1.05
N TRP A 158 3.32 -20.81 1.04
CA TRP A 158 4.43 -19.95 0.59
C TRP A 158 4.39 -19.62 -0.90
N ILE A 159 3.93 -20.55 -1.74
CA ILE A 159 3.67 -20.26 -3.17
C ILE A 159 2.64 -19.14 -3.30
N PHE A 160 1.51 -19.23 -2.59
CA PHE A 160 0.50 -18.18 -2.62
C PHE A 160 1.01 -16.85 -2.05
N VAL A 161 1.81 -16.86 -0.98
CA VAL A 161 2.44 -15.63 -0.45
C VAL A 161 3.33 -14.95 -1.50
N ILE A 162 4.11 -15.72 -2.26
CA ILE A 162 4.98 -15.19 -3.32
C ILE A 162 4.14 -14.66 -4.48
N VAL A 163 3.14 -15.43 -4.94
CA VAL A 163 2.26 -15.03 -6.05
C VAL A 163 1.50 -13.76 -5.69
N PHE A 164 0.81 -13.73 -4.55
CA PHE A 164 0.07 -12.54 -4.12
C PHE A 164 0.99 -11.37 -3.83
N GLY A 165 2.19 -11.61 -3.30
CA GLY A 165 3.20 -10.57 -3.13
C GLY A 165 3.70 -9.96 -4.44
N ARG A 166 3.63 -10.67 -5.57
CA ARG A 166 3.90 -10.07 -6.88
C ARG A 166 2.66 -9.40 -7.46
N LEU A 167 1.48 -9.96 -7.19
CA LEU A 167 0.20 -9.40 -7.64
C LEU A 167 -0.15 -8.07 -6.99
N THR A 168 0.43 -7.71 -5.84
CA THR A 168 0.27 -6.37 -5.26
C THR A 168 0.80 -5.25 -6.14
N ALA A 169 1.71 -5.53 -7.07
CA ALA A 169 2.20 -4.54 -8.03
C ALA A 169 1.24 -4.36 -9.24
N PHE A 170 0.20 -5.18 -9.34
CA PHE A 170 -0.76 -5.12 -10.44
C PHE A 170 -2.14 -4.70 -9.92
N GLU A 171 -2.61 -3.55 -10.38
CA GLU A 171 -3.80 -2.84 -9.90
C GLU A 171 -5.15 -3.42 -10.39
N PHE A 172 -5.16 -4.66 -10.87
CA PHE A 172 -6.35 -5.29 -11.48
C PHE A 172 -7.58 -5.37 -10.55
N PHE A 173 -7.39 -5.27 -9.24
CA PHE A 173 -8.44 -5.42 -8.22
C PHE A 173 -8.43 -4.26 -7.20
N MET A 174 -8.25 -3.04 -7.70
CA MET A 174 -8.51 -1.83 -6.92
C MET A 174 -10.01 -1.58 -6.77
N CYS A 175 -10.38 -0.83 -5.72
CA CYS A 175 -11.77 -0.52 -5.41
C CYS A 175 -12.51 0.20 -6.53
N GLU A 176 -11.80 1.03 -7.30
CA GLU A 176 -12.34 1.70 -8.50
C GLU A 176 -12.71 0.71 -9.62
N ASN A 177 -11.95 -0.36 -9.77
CA ASN A 177 -12.12 -1.34 -10.85
C ASN A 177 -13.08 -2.49 -10.48
N MET A 178 -13.73 -2.43 -9.32
CA MET A 178 -14.45 -3.55 -8.74
C MET A 178 -15.94 -3.27 -8.62
N ALA A 179 -16.76 -4.22 -9.12
CA ALA A 179 -18.21 -4.07 -9.04
C ALA A 179 -18.69 -4.01 -7.58
N PRO A 180 -19.54 -3.01 -7.23
CA PRO A 180 -20.07 -2.86 -5.88
C PRO A 180 -20.85 -4.12 -5.48
N GLY A 181 -20.56 -4.65 -4.28
CA GLY A 181 -21.17 -5.87 -3.75
C GLY A 181 -20.50 -7.18 -4.17
N SER A 182 -19.44 -7.16 -4.99
CA SER A 182 -18.63 -8.35 -5.25
C SER A 182 -17.85 -8.81 -4.01
N PHE A 183 -17.45 -10.09 -3.97
CA PHE A 183 -16.70 -10.63 -2.82
C PHE A 183 -15.38 -9.85 -2.56
N GLY A 184 -14.68 -9.45 -3.62
CA GLY A 184 -13.48 -8.65 -3.49
C GLY A 184 -13.76 -7.27 -2.89
N TYR A 185 -14.92 -6.67 -3.17
CA TYR A 185 -15.27 -5.32 -2.76
C TYR A 185 -15.45 -5.26 -1.24
N VAL A 186 -16.14 -6.27 -0.70
CA VAL A 186 -16.31 -6.45 0.75
C VAL A 186 -14.98 -6.84 1.41
N PHE A 187 -14.19 -7.69 0.76
CA PHE A 187 -12.92 -8.17 1.32
C PHE A 187 -11.83 -7.10 1.36
N ALA A 188 -11.81 -6.15 0.42
CA ALA A 188 -10.91 -4.99 0.41
C ALA A 188 -11.40 -3.84 1.30
N ASP A 189 -12.63 -3.91 1.83
CA ASP A 189 -13.27 -2.79 2.53
C ASP A 189 -13.35 -1.54 1.66
N CYS A 190 -13.76 -1.71 0.41
CA CYS A 190 -13.81 -0.62 -0.58
C CYS A 190 -14.86 0.46 -0.28
N GLU A 191 -15.86 0.15 0.55
CA GLU A 191 -16.89 1.10 0.95
C GLU A 191 -16.31 2.24 1.80
N SER A 192 -15.36 1.93 2.70
CA SER A 192 -14.72 2.93 3.56
C SER A 192 -13.73 3.80 2.79
N GLU A 193 -12.98 3.21 1.87
CA GLU A 193 -12.02 3.93 1.02
C GLU A 193 -12.72 4.89 0.05
N MET A 194 -13.73 4.42 -0.69
CA MET A 194 -14.47 5.26 -1.63
C MET A 194 -15.24 6.39 -0.94
N ARG A 195 -15.70 6.18 0.29
CA ARG A 195 -16.32 7.24 1.09
C ARG A 195 -15.33 8.35 1.43
N ALA A 196 -14.12 7.99 1.87
CA ALA A 196 -13.08 8.96 2.18
C ALA A 196 -12.65 9.73 0.92
N VAL A 197 -12.50 9.06 -0.23
CA VAL A 197 -12.19 9.72 -1.50
C VAL A 197 -13.31 10.66 -1.94
N ASN A 198 -14.57 10.26 -1.81
CA ASN A 198 -15.70 11.11 -2.20
C ASN A 198 -15.83 12.34 -1.29
N GLU A 199 -15.57 12.20 0.01
CA GLU A 199 -15.52 13.33 0.95
C GLU A 199 -14.36 14.29 0.61
N MET A 200 -13.15 13.78 0.28
CA MET A 200 -12.03 14.62 -0.16
C MET A 200 -12.31 15.33 -1.49
N MET A 201 -12.93 14.65 -2.45
CA MET A 201 -13.28 15.23 -3.74
C MET A 201 -14.38 16.30 -3.60
N GLU A 202 -15.32 16.13 -2.66
CA GLU A 202 -16.29 17.16 -2.30
C GLU A 202 -15.60 18.37 -1.65
N GLU A 203 -14.62 18.17 -0.78
CA GLU A 203 -13.83 19.25 -0.18
C GLU A 203 -13.01 20.01 -1.23
N GLU A 204 -12.30 19.31 -2.12
CA GLU A 204 -11.53 19.91 -3.21
C GLU A 204 -12.43 20.68 -4.19
N PHE A 205 -13.61 20.15 -4.52
CA PHE A 205 -14.60 20.86 -5.33
C PHE A 205 -15.14 22.11 -4.62
N THR A 206 -15.31 22.08 -3.29
CA THR A 206 -15.73 23.27 -2.54
C THR A 206 -14.64 24.33 -2.46
N ASP A 207 -13.37 23.94 -2.37
CA ASP A 207 -12.24 24.88 -2.33
C ASP A 207 -12.04 25.53 -3.72
N GLU A 208 -12.11 24.74 -4.80
CA GLU A 208 -12.03 25.26 -6.18
C GLU A 208 -13.20 26.21 -6.49
N SER A 209 -14.43 25.90 -6.04
CA SER A 209 -15.57 26.82 -6.17
C SER A 209 -15.43 28.10 -5.33
N SER A 210 -14.67 28.04 -4.24
CA SER A 210 -14.41 29.22 -3.38
C SER A 210 -13.31 30.10 -3.98
N GLU A 211 -12.29 29.51 -4.59
CA GLU A 211 -11.26 30.23 -5.35
C GLU A 211 -11.83 30.90 -6.60
N GLU A 212 -12.70 30.22 -7.37
CA GLU A 212 -13.37 30.79 -8.56
C GLU A 212 -14.28 31.98 -8.18
N VAL A 213 -14.99 31.90 -7.05
CA VAL A 213 -15.81 33.01 -6.53
C VAL A 213 -14.97 34.20 -6.04
N THR A 214 -13.77 33.95 -5.48
CA THR A 214 -12.87 35.05 -5.09
C THR A 214 -12.23 35.76 -6.28
N ASP A 215 -11.96 35.06 -7.38
CA ASP A 215 -11.41 35.69 -8.60
C ASP A 215 -12.48 36.56 -9.27
N GLU A 216 -13.74 36.10 -9.33
CA GLU A 216 -14.87 36.88 -9.88
C GLU A 216 -15.19 38.13 -9.02
N THR A 217 -15.00 38.05 -7.70
CA THR A 217 -15.24 39.19 -6.80
C THR A 217 -14.07 40.19 -6.76
N THR A 218 -12.85 39.77 -7.11
CA THR A 218 -11.67 40.66 -7.09
C THR A 218 -11.62 41.58 -8.31
N ASP A 219 -12.19 41.14 -9.44
CA ASP A 219 -12.36 41.99 -10.62
C ASP A 219 -13.44 43.08 -10.44
N GLU A 220 -14.42 42.89 -9.54
CA GLU A 220 -15.48 43.89 -9.30
C GLU A 220 -15.09 44.99 -8.27
N VAL A 221 -13.98 44.83 -7.53
CA VAL A 221 -13.61 45.72 -6.40
C VAL A 221 -12.47 46.71 -6.73
N THR A 222 -11.92 46.71 -7.95
CA THR A 222 -10.80 47.62 -8.29
C THR A 222 -11.16 49.02 -8.80
N ASP A 223 -12.44 49.41 -8.89
CA ASP A 223 -12.81 50.74 -9.44
C ASP A 223 -13.35 51.78 -8.44
N GLU A 224 -13.30 51.53 -7.13
CA GLU A 224 -13.91 52.46 -6.15
C GLU A 224 -13.02 52.83 -4.96
N ALA A 225 -11.76 53.23 -5.18
CA ALA A 225 -11.01 53.99 -4.17
C ALA A 225 -9.77 54.72 -4.73
N THR A 226 -9.94 55.88 -5.35
CA THR A 226 -8.94 56.97 -5.29
C THR A 226 -9.54 58.28 -5.82
N GLY A 227 -10.09 59.09 -4.92
CA GLY A 227 -10.48 60.47 -5.19
C GLY A 227 -9.64 61.44 -4.37
N GLU A 228 -8.54 61.91 -4.95
CA GLU A 228 -7.67 62.97 -4.42
C GLU A 228 -8.43 64.28 -4.14
N THR A 229 -8.19 64.87 -2.97
CA THR A 229 -8.50 66.28 -2.71
C THR A 229 -7.27 67.15 -2.97
N GLY A 230 -7.38 68.04 -3.96
CA GLY A 230 -6.68 69.33 -3.94
C GLY A 230 -6.07 69.78 -5.28
N ALA A 231 -6.82 70.59 -6.06
CA ALA A 231 -6.33 71.83 -6.67
C ALA A 231 -7.44 72.52 -7.49
N THR A 232 -7.36 73.83 -7.49
CA THR A 232 -8.30 74.88 -7.93
C THR A 232 -8.36 75.14 -9.44
N THR A 233 -9.37 75.93 -9.83
CA THR A 233 -9.54 76.76 -11.08
C THR A 233 -9.87 75.95 -12.36
N GLU A 234 -10.82 76.29 -13.23
CA GLU A 234 -11.48 77.55 -13.59
C GLU A 234 -12.75 77.27 -14.44
N GLU A 235 -13.62 78.27 -14.49
CA GLU A 235 -14.92 78.51 -15.14
C GLU A 235 -15.33 77.94 -16.54
N THR A 236 -16.65 77.69 -16.63
CA THR A 236 -17.64 78.02 -17.71
C THR A 236 -18.07 76.95 -18.74
N PRO A 237 -19.40 76.72 -18.91
CA PRO A 237 -19.99 75.77 -19.84
C PRO A 237 -20.49 76.45 -21.13
N ALA A 238 -20.50 75.73 -22.27
CA ALA A 238 -21.39 76.07 -23.38
C ALA A 238 -21.55 74.94 -24.41
N ASP A 239 -22.83 74.72 -24.70
CA ASP A 239 -23.43 74.34 -25.98
C ASP A 239 -23.63 72.87 -26.39
N ALA A 240 -24.91 72.64 -26.72
CA ALA A 240 -25.55 71.45 -27.22
C ALA A 240 -25.62 71.51 -28.77
N PRO A 241 -26.55 70.82 -29.46
CA PRO A 241 -26.60 69.37 -29.74
C PRO A 241 -26.76 69.08 -31.25
N ALA A 242 -26.56 67.83 -31.69
CA ALA A 242 -27.18 67.24 -32.89
C ALA A 242 -26.82 65.75 -32.94
N ASP A 243 -27.76 64.85 -32.67
CA ASP A 243 -28.69 64.25 -33.64
C ASP A 243 -28.00 63.36 -34.69
N GLN A 244 -28.17 62.06 -34.54
CA GLN A 244 -28.58 61.15 -35.63
C GLN A 244 -28.88 59.75 -35.07
N THR A 245 -30.19 59.49 -34.96
CA THR A 245 -30.90 58.30 -35.47
C THR A 245 -30.18 56.94 -35.48
N ALA A 246 -30.70 56.03 -34.64
CA ALA A 246 -30.88 54.60 -34.91
C ALA A 246 -31.75 54.36 -36.19
N PRO A 247 -32.08 53.14 -36.67
CA PRO A 247 -31.93 51.83 -36.02
C PRO A 247 -31.65 50.61 -36.95
N GLN A 248 -31.61 49.41 -36.34
CA GLN A 248 -32.02 48.09 -36.89
C GLN A 248 -31.08 47.44 -37.94
N GLU A 249 -30.94 46.11 -38.09
CA GLU A 249 -31.75 44.94 -37.73
C GLU A 249 -30.89 43.67 -37.96
N GLU A 250 -31.30 42.56 -37.31
CA GLU A 250 -30.94 41.13 -37.53
C GLU A 250 -29.51 40.61 -37.29
#